data_AF-A0AAD5MR81-F1
#
_entry.id   AF-A0AAD5MR81-F1
#
_cell.length_a   1.000
_cell.length_b   1.000
_cell.length_c   1.000
_cell.angle_alpha   90.00
_cell.angle_beta   90.00
_cell.angle_gamma   90.00
#
_symmetry.space_group_name_H-M   'P 1'
#
loop_
_entity.id
_entity.type
_entity.pdbx_description
1 polymer ?
#
loop_
_entity_poly.entity_id
_entity_poly.type
_entity_poly.pdbx_seq_one_letter_code
_entity_poly.pdbx_strand_id
1 'polypeptide(L)'
;MVYPNCLLPPKHTGNKEHIAELMRKRYEDLPKISYAQKSVACCFTALLSLWIFRNPGFIKGFGALLPKGSYNDTTSAMIIAVLLFALPSKKPDLFTHKTEENRKEQSHLMDWPTMQKRFPWNVVLLLGGGFALAAGVKKSGLSVMVGSTLSAIHDLPLWIIQVLTMAVVIAITNICSNAVTATIFVPIVATMATKMERHPFTLVIPTTLACSFSFILPVATPSNAIAFGTGMVKVFDMACSGIIISLVCLVVTLVFMNTAALISLPLSEFPAWAQLSNSSGTV
;
A
#
# COMPACT_ATOMS: atom_id res chain seq x y z
N MET A 1 10.92 -32.70 22.11
CA MET A 1 10.51 -32.31 23.47
C MET A 1 9.38 -31.32 23.36
N VAL A 2 8.18 -31.81 23.67
CA VAL A 2 6.92 -31.06 23.73
C VAL A 2 7.00 -30.12 24.93
N TYR A 3 6.69 -28.84 24.78
CA TYR A 3 6.42 -27.94 25.91
C TYR A 3 4.96 -28.18 26.35
N PRO A 4 4.68 -28.85 27.48
CA PRO A 4 3.33 -28.88 28.02
C PRO A 4 3.15 -27.63 28.91
N ASN A 5 1.96 -27.05 28.89
CA ASN A 5 1.51 -25.90 29.71
C ASN A 5 1.84 -24.50 29.16
N CYS A 6 1.14 -24.11 28.09
CA CYS A 6 0.63 -22.75 27.96
C CYS A 6 -0.89 -22.76 28.23
N LEU A 7 -1.24 -23.04 29.49
CA LEU A 7 -2.53 -22.65 30.03
C LEU A 7 -2.57 -21.13 30.04
N LEU A 8 -3.65 -20.55 29.53
CA LEU A 8 -3.96 -19.12 29.55
C LEU A 8 -3.51 -18.51 30.90
N PRO A 9 -2.76 -17.39 30.91
CA PRO A 9 -2.38 -16.77 32.16
C PRO A 9 -3.65 -16.43 32.96
N PRO A 10 -3.66 -16.66 34.29
CA PRO A 10 -4.81 -16.34 35.12
C PRO A 10 -5.13 -14.85 34.98
N LYS A 11 -6.42 -14.47 35.05
CA LYS A 11 -6.85 -13.07 35.10
C LYS A 11 -6.27 -12.39 36.34
N HIS A 12 -5.05 -11.87 36.23
CA HIS A 12 -4.38 -11.10 37.26
C HIS A 12 -4.83 -9.64 37.19
N THR A 13 -5.76 -9.28 38.06
CA THR A 13 -6.10 -7.88 38.36
C THR A 13 -4.96 -7.11 39.02
N GLY A 14 -3.92 -7.78 39.54
CA GLY A 14 -2.67 -7.17 40.04
C GLY A 14 -1.60 -6.85 38.99
N ASN A 15 -1.85 -7.12 37.69
CA ASN A 15 -0.83 -7.02 36.64
C ASN A 15 -0.70 -5.61 36.03
N LYS A 16 -1.70 -4.74 36.21
CA LYS A 16 -1.70 -3.42 35.57
C LYS A 16 -0.62 -2.50 36.14
N GLU A 17 -0.47 -2.49 37.46
CA GLU A 17 0.55 -1.69 38.15
C GLU A 17 1.96 -2.20 37.83
N HIS A 18 2.16 -3.52 37.82
CA HIS A 18 3.44 -4.13 37.44
C HIS A 18 3.81 -3.87 35.97
N ILE A 19 2.86 -3.99 35.03
CA ILE A 19 3.08 -3.65 33.62
C ILE A 19 3.36 -2.15 33.46
N ALA A 20 2.62 -1.29 34.16
CA ALA A 20 2.85 0.15 34.14
C ALA A 20 4.25 0.50 34.66
N GLU A 21 4.70 -0.18 35.72
CA GLU A 21 6.03 0.01 36.29
C GLU A 21 7.14 -0.51 35.37
N LEU A 22 6.95 -1.67 34.72
CA LEU A 22 7.85 -2.18 33.68
C LEU A 22 7.93 -1.23 32.47
N MET A 23 6.80 -0.70 32.01
CA MET A 23 6.74 0.27 30.91
C MET A 23 7.42 1.57 31.29
N ARG A 24 7.22 2.06 32.53
CA ARG A 24 7.88 3.25 33.04
C ARG A 24 9.39 3.06 33.12
N LYS A 25 9.84 1.92 33.65
CA LYS A 25 11.27 1.58 33.72
C LYS A 25 11.89 1.51 32.32
N ARG A 26 11.22 0.85 31.37
CA ARG A 26 11.66 0.82 29.96
C ARG A 26 11.66 2.20 29.30
N TYR A 27 10.72 3.06 29.68
CA TYR A 27 10.64 4.43 29.19
C TYR A 27 11.77 5.31 29.75
N GLU A 28 12.09 5.16 31.03
CA GLU A 28 13.21 5.84 31.69
C GLU A 28 14.57 5.34 31.14
N ASP A 29 14.65 4.06 30.76
CA ASP A 29 15.83 3.45 30.13
C ASP A 29 16.00 3.83 28.64
N LEU A 30 15.05 4.54 28.01
CA LEU A 30 15.16 4.92 26.61
C LEU A 30 16.26 6.00 26.42
N PRO A 31 17.20 5.80 25.48
CA PRO A 31 18.19 6.81 25.18
C PRO A 31 17.53 8.06 24.60
N LYS A 32 18.12 9.23 24.90
CA LYS A 32 17.68 10.51 24.34
C LYS A 32 17.67 10.43 22.80
N ILE A 33 16.62 10.97 22.19
CA ILE A 33 16.45 10.96 20.73
C ILE A 33 17.69 11.54 20.03
N SER A 34 18.25 10.75 19.11
CA SER A 34 19.47 11.12 18.37
C SER A 34 19.19 12.25 17.36
N TYR A 35 20.23 12.99 16.98
CA TYR A 35 20.13 13.96 15.89
C TYR A 35 19.65 13.32 14.59
N ALA A 36 20.17 12.14 14.24
CA ALA A 36 19.74 11.40 13.07
C ALA A 36 18.23 11.10 13.10
N GLN A 37 17.70 10.66 14.25
CA GLN A 37 16.26 10.38 14.41
C GLN A 37 15.41 11.65 14.24
N LYS A 38 15.85 12.78 14.81
CA LYS A 38 15.20 14.09 14.62
C LYS A 38 15.22 14.52 13.15
N SER A 39 16.35 14.38 12.47
CA SER A 39 16.50 14.73 11.06
C SER A 39 15.63 13.85 10.16
N VAL A 40 15.55 12.54 10.40
CA VAL A 40 14.64 11.63 9.68
C VAL A 40 13.18 12.00 9.94
N ALA A 41 12.79 12.28 11.19
CA ALA A 41 11.43 12.71 11.52
C ALA A 41 11.07 14.04 10.84
N CYS A 42 12.01 14.98 10.73
CA CYS A 42 11.84 16.21 9.97
C CYS A 42 11.63 15.94 8.48
N CYS A 43 12.44 15.07 7.87
CA CYS A 43 12.29 14.69 6.46
C CYS A 43 10.94 14.01 6.20
N PHE A 44 10.50 13.13 7.09
CA PHE A 44 9.20 12.46 7.00
C PHE A 44 8.03 13.46 7.12
N THR A 45 8.11 14.40 8.07
CA THR A 45 7.11 15.45 8.23
C THR A 45 7.06 16.38 7.03
N ALA A 46 8.22 16.71 6.45
CA ALA A 46 8.32 17.49 5.22
C ALA A 46 7.69 16.74 4.03
N LEU A 47 7.94 15.43 3.90
CA LEU A 47 7.31 14.60 2.87
C LEU A 47 5.78 14.61 2.97
N LEU A 48 5.23 14.40 4.16
CA LEU A 48 3.78 14.44 4.39
C LEU A 48 3.20 15.82 4.08
N SER A 49 3.90 16.88 4.48
CA SER A 49 3.51 18.26 4.19
C SER A 49 3.48 18.50 2.68
N LEU A 50 4.51 18.05 1.95
CA LEU A 50 4.57 18.17 0.48
C LEU A 50 3.40 17.43 -0.19
N TRP A 51 3.02 16.24 0.27
CA TRP A 51 1.86 15.53 -0.28
C TRP A 51 0.52 16.22 0.02
N ILE A 52 0.29 16.62 1.28
CA ILE A 52 -0.99 17.23 1.69
C ILE A 52 -1.18 18.60 1.04
N PHE A 53 -0.16 19.46 1.05
CA PHE A 53 -0.25 20.81 0.50
C PHE A 53 -0.13 20.89 -1.02
N ARG A 54 0.13 19.75 -1.72
CA ARG A 54 0.23 19.71 -3.18
C ARG A 54 -1.06 20.16 -3.83
N ASN A 55 -2.17 19.53 -3.46
CA ASN A 55 -3.51 19.87 -3.92
C ASN A 55 -4.53 19.59 -2.80
N PRO A 56 -4.61 20.47 -1.79
CA PRO A 56 -5.41 20.23 -0.59
C PRO A 56 -6.93 20.31 -0.84
N GLY A 57 -7.38 20.74 -2.02
CA GLY A 57 -8.80 20.79 -2.40
C GLY A 57 -9.56 22.00 -1.87
N PHE A 58 -9.18 22.56 -0.71
CA PHE A 58 -9.81 23.76 -0.13
C PHE A 58 -9.12 25.08 -0.49
N ILE A 59 -7.81 25.07 -0.75
CA ILE A 59 -7.01 26.20 -1.23
C ILE A 59 -6.22 25.75 -2.46
N LYS A 60 -5.87 26.68 -3.36
CA LYS A 60 -4.92 26.41 -4.45
C LYS A 60 -3.58 25.97 -3.82
N GLY A 61 -3.30 24.67 -3.88
CA GLY A 61 -2.05 24.11 -3.39
C GLY A 61 -0.85 24.61 -4.20
N PHE A 62 0.36 24.38 -3.69
CA PHE A 62 1.57 24.83 -4.38
C PHE A 62 1.75 24.17 -5.76
N GLY A 63 1.09 23.02 -6.00
CA GLY A 63 1.05 22.38 -7.32
C GLY A 63 0.38 23.24 -8.40
N ALA A 64 -0.47 24.20 -8.03
CA ALA A 64 -1.09 25.14 -8.97
C ALA A 64 -0.16 26.32 -9.37
N LEU A 65 0.92 26.55 -8.62
CA LEU A 65 1.91 27.59 -8.92
C LEU A 65 2.97 27.11 -9.93
N LEU A 66 3.07 25.80 -10.13
CA LEU A 66 4.03 25.16 -11.02
C LEU A 66 3.37 24.78 -12.36
N PRO A 67 4.14 24.65 -13.45
CA PRO A 67 3.61 24.21 -14.73
C PRO A 67 2.90 22.85 -14.61
N LYS A 68 1.76 22.71 -15.30
CA LYS A 68 0.96 21.47 -15.28
C LYS A 68 1.82 20.29 -15.75
N GLY A 69 1.97 19.28 -14.88
CA GLY A 69 2.72 18.06 -15.16
C GLY A 69 4.16 18.04 -14.65
N SER A 70 4.72 19.17 -14.18
CA SER A 70 6.11 19.20 -13.67
C SER A 70 6.26 18.62 -12.25
N TYR A 71 5.19 18.57 -11.47
CA TYR A 71 5.25 18.14 -10.07
C TYR A 71 4.24 17.02 -9.77
N ASN A 72 4.73 15.87 -9.31
CA ASN A 72 3.92 14.73 -8.92
C ASN A 72 4.30 14.21 -7.51
N ASP A 73 3.53 13.27 -6.97
CA ASP A 73 3.82 12.67 -5.66
C ASP A 73 5.21 12.00 -5.64
N THR A 74 5.61 11.44 -6.78
CA THR A 74 6.95 10.88 -7.02
C THR A 74 8.06 11.93 -6.93
N THR A 75 7.83 13.15 -7.42
CA THR A 75 8.81 14.24 -7.34
C THR A 75 9.10 14.60 -5.88
N SER A 76 8.06 14.69 -5.05
CA SER A 76 8.17 14.95 -3.60
C SER A 76 9.01 13.87 -2.92
N ALA A 77 8.69 12.59 -3.20
CA ALA A 77 9.40 11.45 -2.64
C ALA A 77 10.88 11.42 -3.07
N MET A 78 11.17 11.74 -4.34
CA MET A 78 12.54 11.75 -4.86
C MET A 78 13.39 12.86 -4.25
N ILE A 79 12.83 14.06 -4.06
CA ILE A 79 13.52 15.17 -3.40
C ILE A 79 13.93 14.77 -1.98
N ILE A 80 12.99 14.19 -1.21
CA ILE A 80 13.27 13.76 0.17
C ILE A 80 14.27 12.59 0.19
N ALA A 81 14.18 11.66 -0.76
CA ALA A 81 15.15 10.56 -0.87
C ALA A 81 16.57 11.10 -1.10
N VAL A 82 16.76 12.02 -2.05
CA VAL A 82 18.07 12.66 -2.30
C VAL A 82 18.54 13.43 -1.06
N LEU A 83 17.63 14.12 -0.37
CA LEU A 83 17.94 14.85 0.87
C LEU A 83 18.44 13.91 1.98
N LEU A 84 17.86 12.71 2.11
CA LEU A 84 18.32 11.70 3.08
C LEU A 84 19.73 11.18 2.79
N PHE A 85 20.14 11.13 1.51
CA PHE A 85 21.52 10.80 1.13
C PHE A 85 22.48 11.99 1.33
N ALA A 86 21.99 13.23 1.29
CA ALA A 86 22.80 14.43 1.43
C ALA A 86 23.00 14.87 2.90
N LEU A 87 22.03 14.59 3.79
CA LEU A 87 22.09 15.06 5.18
C LEU A 87 23.04 14.21 6.06
N PRO A 88 23.86 14.85 6.92
CA PRO A 88 24.76 14.16 7.83
C PRO A 88 24.01 13.57 9.05
N SER A 89 24.43 12.39 9.52
CA SER A 89 23.85 11.70 10.70
C SER A 89 24.22 12.34 12.05
N LYS A 90 25.28 13.15 12.08
CA LYS A 90 25.74 13.92 13.26
C LYS A 90 25.52 15.41 13.04
N LYS A 91 25.33 16.16 14.13
CA LYS A 91 25.16 17.62 14.07
C LYS A 91 26.35 18.25 13.33
N PRO A 92 26.10 19.05 12.28
CA PRO A 92 27.16 19.82 11.66
C PRO A 92 27.57 20.92 12.65
N ASP A 93 28.82 20.87 13.11
CA ASP A 93 29.41 21.96 13.88
C ASP A 93 29.66 23.13 12.92
N LEU A 94 28.74 24.10 12.88
CA LEU A 94 28.82 25.26 11.96
C LEU A 94 29.88 26.30 12.37
N PHE A 95 30.39 26.24 13.61
CA PHE A 95 31.25 27.28 14.21
C PHE A 95 32.65 26.78 14.63
N THR A 96 32.95 25.50 14.46
CA THR A 96 34.25 24.90 14.82
C THR A 96 34.90 24.31 13.59
N HIS A 97 36.02 24.89 13.17
CA HIS A 97 36.84 24.42 12.04
C HIS A 97 37.46 23.05 12.40
N LYS A 98 36.76 21.96 12.11
CA LYS A 98 37.30 20.60 12.31
C LYS A 98 38.27 20.23 11.20
N THR A 99 39.43 19.71 11.59
CA THR A 99 40.48 19.12 10.75
C THR A 99 39.90 18.01 9.85
N GLU A 100 40.39 17.88 8.61
CA GLU A 100 39.87 16.96 7.57
C GLU A 100 39.67 15.50 8.05
N GLU A 101 40.45 15.02 9.02
CA GLU A 101 40.32 13.68 9.60
C GLU A 101 38.94 13.41 10.23
N ASN A 102 38.33 14.39 10.90
CA ASN A 102 37.00 14.23 11.53
C ASN A 102 35.84 14.24 10.52
N ARG A 103 36.09 14.62 9.26
CA ARG A 103 35.09 14.64 8.19
C ARG A 103 34.86 13.24 7.61
N LYS A 104 35.85 12.35 7.68
CA LYS A 104 35.78 10.97 7.17
C LYS A 104 34.79 10.08 7.93
N GLU A 105 34.42 10.42 9.16
CA GLU A 105 33.45 9.65 9.97
C GLU A 105 31.99 10.17 9.88
N GLN A 106 31.71 11.14 9.02
CA GLN A 106 30.33 11.61 8.83
C GLN A 106 29.56 10.63 7.93
N SER A 107 28.95 9.61 8.55
CA SER A 107 27.93 8.78 7.89
C SER A 107 26.71 9.66 7.58
N HIS A 108 26.13 9.47 6.39
CA HIS A 108 24.91 10.16 5.99
C HIS A 108 23.69 9.55 6.69
N LEU A 109 22.52 10.20 6.59
CA LEU A 109 21.28 9.61 7.10
C LEU A 109 20.93 8.29 6.41
N MET A 110 21.26 8.17 5.13
CA MET A 110 21.07 6.96 4.32
C MET A 110 22.36 6.61 3.57
N ASP A 111 22.83 5.37 3.75
CA ASP A 111 23.96 4.83 3.00
C ASP A 111 23.48 3.94 1.86
N TRP A 112 24.17 4.00 0.70
CA TRP A 112 23.80 3.23 -0.49
C TRP A 112 23.76 1.72 -0.25
N PRO A 113 24.75 1.09 0.43
CA PRO A 113 24.70 -0.35 0.67
C PRO A 113 23.48 -0.79 1.49
N THR A 114 23.09 0.02 2.48
CA THR A 114 21.91 -0.22 3.31
C THR A 114 20.64 -0.11 2.49
N MET A 115 20.51 0.94 1.67
CA MET A 115 19.36 1.13 0.79
C MET A 115 19.24 -0.02 -0.21
N GLN A 116 20.31 -0.34 -0.94
CA GLN A 116 20.30 -1.42 -1.94
C GLN A 116 19.87 -2.77 -1.35
N LYS A 117 20.32 -3.09 -0.13
CA LYS A 117 19.99 -4.35 0.55
C LYS A 117 18.55 -4.39 1.09
N ARG A 118 18.01 -3.25 1.52
CA ARG A 118 16.68 -3.16 2.14
C ARG A 118 15.57 -2.81 1.15
N PHE A 119 15.91 -2.25 0.00
CA PHE A 119 14.95 -1.81 -1.00
C PHE A 119 14.32 -3.02 -1.72
N PRO A 120 12.98 -3.10 -1.82
CA PRO A 120 12.30 -4.26 -2.38
C PRO A 120 12.29 -4.24 -3.92
N TRP A 121 13.43 -4.50 -4.55
CA TRP A 121 13.59 -4.52 -6.02
C TRP A 121 12.58 -5.40 -6.75
N ASN A 122 12.21 -6.53 -6.12
CA ASN A 122 11.22 -7.45 -6.64
C ASN A 122 9.87 -6.76 -6.90
N VAL A 123 9.47 -5.81 -6.05
CA VAL A 123 8.21 -5.08 -6.21
C VAL A 123 8.28 -4.13 -7.41
N VAL A 124 9.43 -3.48 -7.64
CA VAL A 124 9.62 -2.60 -8.81
C VAL A 124 9.58 -3.39 -10.11
N LEU A 125 10.31 -4.51 -10.18
CA LEU A 125 10.32 -5.39 -11.35
C LEU A 125 8.93 -6.00 -11.62
N LEU A 126 8.22 -6.38 -10.56
CA LEU A 126 6.87 -6.90 -10.63
C LEU A 126 5.90 -5.84 -11.18
N LEU A 127 5.87 -4.63 -10.61
CA LEU A 127 5.02 -3.53 -11.10
C LEU A 127 5.29 -3.21 -12.58
N GLY A 128 6.57 -3.13 -12.96
CA GLY A 128 6.97 -2.94 -14.36
C GLY A 128 6.50 -4.09 -15.26
N GLY A 129 6.65 -5.33 -14.80
CA GLY A 129 6.14 -6.53 -15.48
C GLY A 129 4.62 -6.54 -15.62
N GLY A 130 3.87 -6.06 -14.62
CA GLY A 130 2.41 -5.92 -14.68
C GLY A 130 1.96 -4.89 -15.71
N PHE A 131 2.63 -3.75 -15.79
CA PHE A 131 2.36 -2.77 -16.84
C PHE A 131 2.71 -3.31 -18.23
N ALA A 132 3.81 -4.06 -18.36
CA ALA A 132 4.15 -4.73 -19.61
C ALA A 132 3.11 -5.79 -20.00
N LEU A 133 2.63 -6.59 -19.05
CA LEU A 133 1.56 -7.58 -19.27
C LEU A 133 0.25 -6.90 -19.67
N ALA A 134 -0.13 -5.81 -19.00
CA ALA A 134 -1.31 -5.02 -19.35
C ALA A 134 -1.24 -4.49 -20.79
N ALA A 135 -0.09 -3.94 -21.18
CA ALA A 135 0.15 -3.51 -22.55
C ALA A 135 0.11 -4.69 -23.53
N GLY A 136 0.66 -5.85 -23.14
CA GLY A 136 0.62 -7.09 -23.91
C GLY A 136 -0.80 -7.61 -24.14
N VAL A 137 -1.65 -7.65 -23.10
CA VAL A 137 -3.07 -8.06 -23.16
C VAL A 137 -3.90 -7.11 -24.03
N LYS A 138 -3.56 -5.82 -24.02
CA LYS A 138 -4.17 -4.84 -24.92
C LYS A 138 -3.74 -5.09 -26.36
N LYS A 139 -2.44 -5.24 -26.61
CA LYS A 139 -1.86 -5.42 -27.95
C LYS A 139 -2.21 -6.77 -28.59
N SER A 140 -2.36 -7.83 -27.80
CA SER A 140 -2.72 -9.17 -28.29
C SER A 140 -4.20 -9.30 -28.67
N GLY A 141 -5.04 -8.29 -28.38
CA GLY A 141 -6.49 -8.39 -28.59
C GLY A 141 -7.21 -9.29 -27.57
N LEU A 142 -6.49 -9.91 -26.62
CA LEU A 142 -7.10 -10.72 -25.57
C LEU A 142 -8.10 -9.92 -24.73
N SER A 143 -7.79 -8.65 -24.46
CA SER A 143 -8.72 -7.72 -23.81
C SER A 143 -10.06 -7.57 -24.56
N VAL A 144 -10.05 -7.62 -25.89
CA VAL A 144 -11.25 -7.53 -26.73
C VAL A 144 -12.00 -8.87 -26.70
N MET A 145 -11.30 -9.99 -26.81
CA MET A 145 -11.90 -11.33 -26.72
C MET A 145 -12.60 -11.52 -25.37
N VAL A 146 -11.91 -11.25 -24.25
CA VAL A 146 -12.49 -11.34 -22.91
C VAL A 146 -13.66 -10.35 -22.76
N GLY A 147 -13.53 -9.13 -23.26
CA GLY A 147 -14.61 -8.14 -23.26
C GLY A 147 -15.85 -8.59 -24.04
N SER A 148 -15.66 -9.30 -25.16
CA SER A 148 -16.76 -9.85 -25.96
C SER A 148 -17.49 -11.00 -25.26
N THR A 149 -16.76 -11.89 -24.57
CA THR A 149 -17.36 -12.92 -23.72
C THR A 149 -18.10 -12.30 -22.53
N LEU A 150 -17.56 -11.22 -21.98
CA LEU A 150 -18.19 -10.42 -20.93
C LEU A 150 -19.33 -9.53 -21.43
N SER A 151 -19.55 -9.39 -22.74
CA SER A 151 -20.73 -8.67 -23.24
C SER A 151 -22.01 -9.42 -22.87
N ALA A 152 -21.95 -10.74 -22.70
CA ALA A 152 -23.04 -11.54 -22.10
C ALA A 152 -23.25 -11.25 -20.60
N ILE A 153 -22.27 -10.64 -19.93
CA ILE A 153 -22.30 -10.21 -18.52
C ILE A 153 -22.63 -8.70 -18.41
N HIS A 154 -22.70 -7.96 -19.52
CA HIS A 154 -23.00 -6.52 -19.50
C HIS A 154 -24.36 -6.20 -18.86
N ASP A 155 -25.31 -7.12 -18.95
CA ASP A 155 -26.64 -7.00 -18.33
C ASP A 155 -26.62 -7.24 -16.81
N LEU A 156 -25.52 -7.76 -16.24
CA LEU A 156 -25.41 -7.91 -14.79
C LEU A 156 -25.25 -6.55 -14.13
N PRO A 157 -25.94 -6.31 -13.00
CA PRO A 157 -25.76 -5.09 -12.25
C PRO A 157 -24.33 -4.98 -11.70
N LEU A 158 -23.78 -3.76 -11.74
CA LEU A 158 -22.38 -3.46 -11.42
C LEU A 158 -21.93 -4.01 -10.06
N TRP A 159 -22.81 -4.01 -9.05
CA TRP A 159 -22.51 -4.52 -7.72
C TRP A 159 -22.21 -6.03 -7.73
N ILE A 160 -22.83 -6.83 -8.60
CA ILE A 160 -22.52 -8.27 -8.72
C ILE A 160 -21.12 -8.46 -9.29
N ILE A 161 -20.77 -7.66 -10.29
CA ILE A 161 -19.44 -7.70 -10.92
C ILE A 161 -18.37 -7.32 -9.89
N GLN A 162 -18.63 -6.31 -9.07
CA GLN A 162 -17.75 -5.94 -7.96
C GLN A 162 -17.57 -7.09 -6.96
N VAL A 163 -18.65 -7.73 -6.53
CA VAL A 163 -18.61 -8.88 -5.61
C VAL A 163 -17.81 -10.04 -6.20
N LEU A 164 -18.08 -10.42 -7.45
CA LEU A 164 -17.39 -11.53 -8.12
C LEU A 164 -15.88 -11.26 -8.23
N THR A 165 -15.53 -10.04 -8.65
CA THR A 165 -14.13 -9.63 -8.80
C THR A 165 -13.41 -9.64 -7.46
N MET A 166 -14.02 -9.07 -6.41
CA MET A 166 -13.45 -9.09 -5.06
C MET A 166 -13.31 -10.52 -4.53
N ALA A 167 -14.30 -11.39 -4.73
CA ALA A 167 -14.26 -12.77 -4.25
C ALA A 167 -13.10 -13.57 -4.87
N VAL A 168 -12.90 -13.44 -6.18
CA VAL A 168 -11.78 -14.08 -6.90
C VAL A 168 -10.44 -13.58 -6.36
N VAL A 169 -10.32 -12.26 -6.19
CA VAL A 169 -9.07 -11.63 -5.72
C VAL A 169 -8.76 -12.00 -4.26
N ILE A 170 -9.77 -12.04 -3.39
CA ILE A 170 -9.63 -12.48 -2.00
C ILE A 170 -9.14 -13.93 -1.96
N ALA A 171 -9.71 -14.82 -2.77
CA ALA A 171 -9.27 -16.21 -2.82
C ALA A 171 -7.78 -16.32 -3.22
N ILE A 172 -7.37 -15.59 -4.27
CA ILE A 172 -6.00 -15.65 -4.80
C ILE A 172 -4.99 -15.00 -3.86
N THR A 173 -5.35 -13.89 -3.22
CA THR A 173 -4.43 -13.14 -2.35
C THR A 173 -4.11 -13.84 -1.02
N ASN A 174 -4.81 -14.93 -0.70
CA ASN A 174 -4.47 -15.77 0.44
C ASN A 174 -3.32 -16.74 0.14
N ILE A 175 -3.02 -16.99 -1.14
CA ILE A 175 -1.96 -17.92 -1.59
C ILE A 175 -0.81 -17.13 -2.25
N CYS A 176 -1.10 -15.94 -2.77
CA CYS A 176 -0.13 -15.06 -3.42
C CYS A 176 0.14 -13.80 -2.58
N SER A 177 1.27 -13.12 -2.81
CA SER A 177 1.54 -11.83 -2.17
C SER A 177 0.57 -10.75 -2.67
N ASN A 178 0.03 -9.93 -1.75
CA ASN A 178 -0.89 -8.83 -2.07
C ASN A 178 -0.39 -7.92 -3.21
N ALA A 179 0.92 -7.64 -3.25
CA ALA A 179 1.52 -6.81 -4.30
C ALA A 179 1.51 -7.50 -5.67
N VAL A 180 1.74 -8.83 -5.72
CA VAL A 180 1.67 -9.64 -6.94
C VAL A 180 0.24 -9.73 -7.43
N THR A 181 -0.71 -10.03 -6.55
CA THR A 181 -2.14 -10.06 -6.88
C THR A 181 -2.59 -8.71 -7.46
N ALA A 182 -2.27 -7.60 -6.81
CA ALA A 182 -2.63 -6.27 -7.32
C ALA A 182 -2.03 -5.99 -8.69
N THR A 183 -0.75 -6.32 -8.90
CA THR A 183 -0.06 -6.10 -10.17
C THR A 183 -0.69 -6.85 -11.34
N ILE A 184 -1.21 -8.06 -11.10
CA ILE A 184 -1.86 -8.89 -12.12
C ILE A 184 -3.30 -8.42 -12.35
N PHE A 185 -4.09 -8.26 -11.29
CA PHE A 185 -5.53 -8.05 -11.40
C PHE A 185 -5.91 -6.60 -11.72
N VAL A 186 -5.19 -5.61 -11.18
CA VAL A 186 -5.55 -4.18 -11.37
C VAL A 186 -5.62 -3.80 -12.86
N PRO A 187 -4.64 -4.14 -13.71
CA PRO A 187 -4.73 -3.79 -15.13
C PRO A 187 -5.84 -4.55 -15.89
N ILE A 188 -6.10 -5.80 -15.50
CA ILE A 188 -7.15 -6.63 -16.10
C ILE A 188 -8.53 -6.01 -15.82
N VAL A 189 -8.82 -5.70 -14.55
CA VAL A 189 -10.11 -5.11 -14.16
C VAL A 189 -10.26 -3.68 -14.66
N ALA A 190 -9.17 -2.92 -14.78
CA ALA A 190 -9.18 -1.60 -15.41
C ALA A 190 -9.59 -1.69 -16.88
N THR A 191 -9.01 -2.64 -17.62
CA THR A 191 -9.33 -2.87 -19.04
C THR A 191 -10.78 -3.33 -19.20
N MET A 192 -11.23 -4.24 -18.32
CA MET A 192 -12.61 -4.69 -18.26
C MET A 192 -13.59 -3.52 -18.05
N ALA A 193 -13.35 -2.66 -17.06
CA ALA A 193 -14.18 -1.49 -16.81
C ALA A 193 -14.25 -0.54 -18.01
N THR A 194 -13.11 -0.29 -18.69
CA THR A 194 -13.10 0.55 -19.90
C THR A 194 -13.91 -0.03 -21.05
N LYS A 195 -13.94 -1.37 -21.20
CA LYS A 195 -14.73 -2.03 -22.25
C LYS A 195 -16.23 -2.04 -21.96
N MET A 196 -16.61 -2.01 -20.69
CA MET A 196 -18.00 -1.82 -20.25
C MET A 196 -18.46 -0.35 -20.26
N GLU A 197 -17.62 0.56 -20.77
CA GLU A 197 -17.87 2.01 -20.74
C GLU A 197 -18.18 2.56 -19.33
N ARG A 198 -17.61 1.91 -18.31
CA ARG A 198 -17.71 2.34 -16.90
C ARG A 198 -16.42 2.99 -16.44
N HIS A 199 -16.53 3.94 -15.52
CA HIS A 199 -15.37 4.60 -14.94
C HIS A 199 -14.42 3.54 -14.32
N PRO A 200 -13.14 3.43 -14.71
CA PRO A 200 -12.25 2.34 -14.28
C PRO A 200 -12.11 2.16 -12.76
N PHE A 201 -12.13 3.26 -12.02
CA PHE A 201 -12.10 3.25 -10.55
C PHE A 201 -13.25 2.48 -9.89
N THR A 202 -14.39 2.29 -10.57
CA THR A 202 -15.52 1.49 -10.04
C THR A 202 -15.17 0.03 -9.79
N LEU A 203 -14.20 -0.54 -10.54
CA LEU A 203 -13.70 -1.91 -10.35
C LEU A 203 -12.27 -1.93 -9.78
N VAL A 204 -11.42 -0.97 -10.13
CA VAL A 204 -10.02 -0.93 -9.68
C VAL A 204 -9.90 -0.71 -8.17
N ILE A 205 -10.66 0.21 -7.59
CA ILE A 205 -10.61 0.51 -6.14
C ILE A 205 -11.02 -0.72 -5.32
N PRO A 206 -12.22 -1.31 -5.49
CA PRO A 206 -12.61 -2.47 -4.69
C PRO A 206 -11.68 -3.67 -4.89
N THR A 207 -11.17 -3.86 -6.11
CA THR A 207 -10.17 -4.92 -6.40
C THR A 207 -8.86 -4.70 -5.65
N THR A 208 -8.36 -3.46 -5.60
CA THR A 208 -7.11 -3.13 -4.91
C THR A 208 -7.25 -3.29 -3.39
N LEU A 209 -8.39 -2.92 -2.83
CA LEU A 209 -8.71 -3.17 -1.43
C LEU A 209 -8.82 -4.68 -1.15
N ALA A 210 -9.48 -5.44 -2.04
CA ALA A 210 -9.59 -6.89 -1.94
C ALA A 210 -8.24 -7.61 -1.93
N CYS A 211 -7.23 -7.11 -2.67
CA CYS A 211 -5.86 -7.64 -2.61
C CYS A 211 -5.26 -7.53 -1.20
N SER A 212 -5.76 -6.67 -0.32
CA SER A 212 -5.28 -6.53 1.06
C SER A 212 -6.07 -7.38 2.06
N PHE A 213 -7.19 -7.99 1.66
CA PHE A 213 -8.05 -8.81 2.53
C PHE A 213 -7.53 -10.26 2.65
N SER A 214 -6.28 -10.38 3.08
CA SER A 214 -5.55 -11.64 3.19
C SER A 214 -5.58 -12.15 4.64
N PHE A 215 -6.74 -12.64 5.08
CA PHE A 215 -7.02 -12.96 6.49
C PHE A 215 -7.14 -14.47 6.78
N ILE A 216 -7.21 -15.33 5.76
CA ILE A 216 -7.60 -16.73 5.92
C ILE A 216 -6.40 -17.60 6.29
N LEU A 217 -5.25 -17.39 5.64
CA LEU A 217 -4.08 -18.24 5.81
C LEU A 217 -2.93 -17.57 6.58
N PRO A 218 -2.21 -18.31 7.45
CA PRO A 218 -1.06 -17.79 8.20
C PRO A 218 0.09 -17.31 7.29
N VAL A 219 0.32 -18.02 6.18
CA VAL A 219 1.41 -17.76 5.23
C VAL A 219 1.19 -16.49 4.40
N ALA A 220 -0.04 -15.99 4.36
CA ALA A 220 -0.44 -14.99 3.39
C ALA A 220 0.17 -13.61 3.64
N THR A 221 0.37 -13.23 4.92
CA THR A 221 1.03 -11.99 5.31
C THR A 221 1.95 -12.16 6.53
N PRO A 222 3.03 -11.38 6.65
CA PRO A 222 3.93 -11.47 7.81
C PRO A 222 3.24 -11.23 9.15
N SER A 223 2.24 -10.33 9.21
CA SER A 223 1.44 -10.09 10.42
C SER A 223 0.69 -11.33 10.87
N ASN A 224 0.08 -12.05 9.92
CA ASN A 224 -0.61 -13.31 10.18
C ASN A 224 0.37 -14.39 10.67
N ALA A 225 1.54 -14.47 10.05
CA ALA A 225 2.59 -15.42 10.44
C ALA A 225 3.13 -15.15 11.85
N ILE A 226 3.30 -13.88 12.25
CA ILE A 226 3.74 -13.50 13.60
C ILE A 226 2.71 -13.91 14.64
N ALA A 227 1.41 -13.64 14.39
CA ALA A 227 0.34 -14.03 15.29
C ALA A 227 0.23 -15.56 15.43
N PHE A 228 0.31 -16.29 14.31
CA PHE A 228 0.32 -17.75 14.31
C PHE A 228 1.56 -18.33 15.00
N GLY A 229 2.72 -17.68 14.88
CA GLY A 229 3.99 -18.06 15.51
C GLY A 229 3.96 -18.06 17.04
N THR A 230 2.94 -17.47 17.67
CA THR A 230 2.73 -17.55 19.13
C THR A 230 2.33 -18.95 19.61
N GLY A 231 1.88 -19.83 18.71
CA GLY A 231 1.39 -21.18 19.04
C GLY A 231 0.02 -21.20 19.73
N MET A 232 -0.61 -20.04 19.95
CA MET A 232 -1.91 -19.93 20.64
C MET A 232 -3.12 -20.08 19.71
N VAL A 233 -2.91 -20.01 18.38
CA VAL A 233 -3.99 -19.98 17.38
C VAL A 233 -3.84 -21.17 16.44
N LYS A 234 -4.90 -21.96 16.26
CA LYS A 234 -4.93 -23.05 15.27
C LYS A 234 -5.23 -22.51 13.88
N VAL A 235 -4.78 -23.23 12.85
CA VAL A 235 -5.04 -22.87 11.44
C VAL A 235 -6.54 -22.77 11.15
N PHE A 236 -7.34 -23.68 11.71
CA PHE A 236 -8.79 -23.67 11.52
C PHE A 236 -9.47 -22.45 12.16
N ASP A 237 -9.08 -22.10 13.40
CA ASP A 237 -9.62 -20.93 14.10
C ASP A 237 -9.32 -19.64 13.34
N MET A 238 -8.11 -19.56 12.77
CA MET A 238 -7.69 -18.46 11.91
C MET A 238 -8.47 -18.42 10.59
N ALA A 239 -8.65 -19.56 9.92
CA ALA A 239 -9.38 -19.64 8.66
C ALA A 239 -10.85 -19.24 8.81
N CYS A 240 -11.55 -19.76 9.83
CA CYS A 240 -12.94 -19.39 10.11
C CYS A 240 -13.10 -17.90 10.42
N SER A 241 -12.24 -17.36 11.30
CA SER A 241 -12.25 -15.93 11.63
C SER A 241 -11.93 -15.07 10.40
N GLY A 242 -10.95 -15.51 9.60
CA GLY A 242 -10.52 -14.83 8.39
C GLY A 242 -11.60 -14.76 7.32
N ILE A 243 -12.38 -15.83 7.12
CA ILE A 243 -13.52 -15.83 6.18
C ILE A 243 -14.58 -14.83 6.62
N ILE A 244 -14.93 -14.80 7.91
CA ILE A 244 -15.93 -13.87 8.45
C ILE A 244 -15.48 -12.43 8.24
N ILE A 245 -14.23 -12.10 8.60
CA ILE A 245 -13.69 -10.74 8.43
C ILE A 245 -13.60 -10.38 6.94
N SER A 246 -13.19 -11.31 6.07
CA SER A 246 -13.12 -11.06 4.63
C SER A 246 -14.50 -10.75 4.04
N LEU A 247 -15.54 -11.46 4.48
CA LEU A 247 -16.92 -11.20 4.08
C LEU A 247 -17.40 -9.83 4.56
N VAL A 248 -17.10 -9.47 5.81
CA VAL A 248 -17.42 -8.15 6.35
C VAL A 248 -16.72 -7.05 5.56
N CYS A 249 -15.41 -7.18 5.29
CA CYS A 249 -14.65 -6.24 4.47
C CYS A 249 -15.20 -6.13 3.05
N LEU A 250 -15.62 -7.25 2.45
CA LEU A 250 -16.26 -7.27 1.13
C LEU A 250 -17.57 -6.46 1.13
N VAL A 251 -18.45 -6.72 2.10
CA VAL A 251 -19.73 -6.00 2.23
C VAL A 251 -19.51 -4.51 2.49
N VAL A 252 -18.61 -4.16 3.41
CA VAL A 252 -18.26 -2.76 3.72
C VAL A 252 -17.71 -2.04 2.48
N THR A 253 -16.81 -2.69 1.74
CA THR A 253 -16.25 -2.14 0.51
C THR A 253 -17.33 -1.96 -0.56
N LEU A 254 -18.24 -2.93 -0.70
CA LEU A 254 -19.35 -2.84 -1.65
C LEU A 254 -20.27 -1.66 -1.32
N VAL A 255 -20.67 -1.52 -0.05
CA VAL A 255 -21.52 -0.42 0.41
C VAL A 255 -20.82 0.92 0.19
N PHE A 256 -19.54 1.04 0.54
CA PHE A 256 -18.75 2.24 0.31
C PHE A 256 -18.71 2.64 -1.17
N MET A 257 -18.44 1.68 -2.06
CA MET A 257 -18.37 1.93 -3.51
C MET A 257 -19.72 2.36 -4.10
N ASN A 258 -20.84 1.87 -3.57
CA ASN A 258 -22.18 2.20 -4.07
C ASN A 258 -22.83 3.41 -3.37
N THR A 259 -22.17 4.01 -2.36
CA THR A 259 -22.71 5.16 -1.61
C THR A 259 -21.70 6.31 -1.56
N ALA A 260 -20.77 6.27 -0.61
CA ALA A 260 -19.81 7.34 -0.32
C ALA A 260 -18.86 7.62 -1.50
N ALA A 261 -18.46 6.59 -2.25
CA ALA A 261 -17.58 6.75 -3.39
C ALA A 261 -18.25 7.53 -4.53
N LEU A 262 -19.56 7.34 -4.77
CA LEU A 262 -20.30 8.10 -5.79
C LEU A 262 -20.42 9.59 -5.43
N ILE A 263 -20.43 9.90 -4.13
CA ILE A 263 -20.49 11.28 -3.63
C ILE A 263 -19.10 11.94 -3.68
N SER A 264 -18.05 11.18 -3.37
CA SER A 264 -16.68 11.70 -3.22
C SER A 264 -15.88 11.71 -4.53
N LEU A 265 -16.22 10.84 -5.47
CA LEU A 265 -15.52 10.66 -6.74
C LEU A 265 -16.53 10.79 -7.90
N PRO A 266 -16.18 11.45 -9.02
CA PRO A 266 -17.04 11.57 -10.20
C PRO A 266 -17.08 10.25 -10.98
N LEU A 267 -17.63 9.19 -10.37
CA LEU A 267 -17.69 7.83 -10.94
C LEU A 267 -18.86 7.62 -11.90
N SER A 268 -19.79 8.58 -11.97
CA SER A 268 -20.97 8.56 -12.85
C SER A 268 -20.63 8.85 -14.31
N GLU A 269 -19.56 9.59 -14.56
CA GLU A 269 -19.14 9.97 -15.90
C GLU A 269 -17.97 9.10 -16.37
N PHE A 270 -17.99 8.69 -17.63
CA PHE A 270 -16.84 8.02 -18.23
C PHE A 270 -15.75 9.05 -18.54
N PRO A 271 -14.53 8.92 -17.98
CA PRO A 271 -13.55 9.98 -18.09
C PRO A 271 -12.89 10.02 -19.46
N ALA A 272 -12.65 11.23 -19.99
CA ALA A 272 -12.03 11.43 -21.31
C ALA A 272 -10.63 10.80 -21.45
N TRP A 273 -9.85 10.71 -20.37
CA TRP A 273 -8.54 10.04 -20.40
C TRP A 273 -8.66 8.52 -20.63
N ALA A 274 -9.79 7.92 -20.24
CA ALA A 274 -10.05 6.50 -20.48
C ALA A 274 -10.53 6.24 -21.92
N GLN A 275 -11.15 7.23 -22.57
CA GLN A 275 -11.56 7.15 -23.99
C GLN A 275 -10.35 7.01 -24.92
N LEU A 276 -9.26 7.74 -24.66
CA LEU A 276 -8.01 7.70 -25.44
C LEU A 276 -7.31 6.33 -25.44
N SER A 277 -7.56 5.50 -24.43
CA SER A 277 -7.05 4.12 -24.43
C SER A 277 -7.76 3.25 -25.47
N ASN A 278 -9.00 3.56 -25.86
CA ASN A 278 -9.72 2.77 -26.85
C ASN A 278 -9.35 3.16 -28.29
N SER A 279 -8.96 4.42 -28.53
CA SER A 279 -8.61 4.95 -29.87
C SER A 279 -7.13 4.80 -30.27
N SER A 280 -6.24 4.50 -29.32
CA SER A 280 -4.82 4.19 -29.60
C SER A 280 -4.59 2.77 -30.17
N GLY A 281 -5.66 2.07 -30.56
CA GLY A 281 -5.63 0.76 -31.25
C GLY A 281 -5.97 0.83 -32.74
N THR A 282 -6.15 2.02 -33.31
CA THR A 282 -6.38 2.23 -34.75
C THR A 282 -5.26 3.08 -35.36
N VAL A 283 -4.04 2.52 -35.41
CA VAL A 283 -3.07 2.67 -36.51
C VAL A 283 -2.26 1.39 -36.57
#